data_AF-E6WYA3-F1
#
_entry.id   AF-E6WYA3-F1
#
_cell.length_a   1.000
_cell.length_b   1.000
_cell.length_c   1.000
_cell.angle_alpha   90.00
_cell.angle_beta   90.00
_cell.angle_gamma   90.00
#
_symmetry.space_group_name_H-M   'P 1'
#
loop_
_entity.id
_entity.type
_entity.pdbx_description
1 polymer ?
#
loop_
_entity_poly.entity_id
_entity_poly.type
_entity_poly.pdbx_seq_one_letter_code
_entity_poly.pdbx_strand_id
1 'polypeptide(L)'
;MAIIQRIEYKIEHKYFAGFLQQAIDESGVKGSVEQENGVIRLTLDESDPKALERFSAYTQKYLPHSIFLGEITTERAEAEAAQSPFRSPAYPIAPCPLCLEEITDPASERYLDDTVCCTHYANEECYEDQDATCFSPHYNGNDTVLLCDAKKVRELFLVTDEEIKALFSIEKPTLKVTINDPELREITGKKFVRLKAPYNVKSVLAALNAKESGINTLFFNERPNEPFVVLVQEHLHMVRDNRISAPLKSLHPDPALNRFLNVAEEAEASQAIGAYLSRSRGISFPVLTDQGAKKVIDFPAFDLREVIDTMMNDDTRRRLLENFTKTFPHEAHALSEAMEGDLFDAICVVMGLEERSFEALSDLSLEFHGNGGLKIDMNFEEEGFDYAAMLGSIMSFRIAGVEPHYLAYSIFEAFGDMTVSVLGQLKREFKIDTFLLMGDLFENSVLFSRILSKFQISKPYFSSRIALDG
;
A
#
# COMPACT_ATOMS: atom_id res chain seq x y z
N MET A 1 24.09 -5.89 35.47
CA MET A 1 23.12 -6.60 34.61
C MET A 1 22.67 -5.63 33.55
N ALA A 2 22.32 -6.12 32.37
CA ALA A 2 21.80 -5.29 31.30
C ALA A 2 20.43 -5.80 30.85
N ILE A 3 19.56 -4.87 30.46
CA ILE A 3 18.34 -5.14 29.70
C ILE A 3 18.75 -5.21 28.24
N ILE A 4 18.42 -6.31 27.57
CA ILE A 4 18.60 -6.46 26.13
C ILE A 4 17.21 -6.55 25.51
N GLN A 5 16.89 -5.60 24.63
CA GLN A 5 15.70 -5.67 23.79
C GLN A 5 16.11 -6.02 22.37
N ARG A 6 15.42 -6.99 21.78
CA ARG A 6 15.53 -7.33 20.36
C ARG A 6 14.21 -6.94 19.71
N ILE A 7 14.27 -5.95 18.83
CA ILE A 7 13.14 -5.37 18.14
C ILE A 7 13.26 -5.79 16.69
N GLU A 8 12.32 -6.58 16.21
CA GLU A 8 12.24 -6.87 14.78
C GLU A 8 11.90 -5.59 14.02
N TYR A 9 12.64 -5.36 12.95
CA TYR A 9 12.46 -4.21 12.09
C TYR A 9 12.52 -4.68 10.64
N LYS A 10 11.36 -4.65 9.99
CA LYS A 10 11.13 -5.24 8.66
C LYS A 10 11.86 -4.50 7.54
N ILE A 11 12.81 -3.62 7.79
CA ILE A 11 13.59 -2.97 6.72
C ILE A 11 14.97 -2.61 7.24
N GLU A 12 15.91 -2.33 6.34
CA GLU A 12 17.29 -1.96 6.72
C GLU A 12 17.45 -0.48 7.07
N HIS A 13 16.37 0.31 7.02
CA HIS A 13 16.42 1.71 7.39
C HIS A 13 16.79 1.90 8.86
N LYS A 14 17.66 2.86 9.14
CA LYS A 14 18.29 3.05 10.46
C LYS A 14 17.65 4.13 11.33
N TYR A 15 16.66 4.86 10.84
CA TYR A 15 16.09 6.00 11.57
C TYR A 15 15.42 5.61 12.89
N PHE A 16 14.80 4.42 12.99
CA PHE A 16 14.19 3.98 14.24
C PHE A 16 15.24 3.68 15.31
N ALA A 17 16.30 2.94 14.94
CA ALA A 17 17.46 2.72 15.80
C ALA A 17 18.16 4.05 16.17
N GLY A 18 18.27 4.97 15.22
CA GLY A 18 18.81 6.30 15.45
C GLY A 18 18.00 7.12 16.47
N PHE A 19 16.67 6.98 16.49
CA PHE A 19 15.83 7.58 17.54
C PHE A 19 16.07 6.95 18.91
N LEU A 20 16.26 5.63 18.99
CA LEU A 20 16.62 4.97 20.24
C LEU A 20 17.97 5.45 20.76
N GLN A 21 18.94 5.70 19.88
CA GLN A 21 20.22 6.30 20.27
C GLN A 21 20.02 7.68 20.89
N GLN A 22 19.19 8.54 20.28
CA GLN A 22 18.84 9.83 20.87
C GLN A 22 18.21 9.68 22.26
N ALA A 23 17.33 8.70 22.46
CA ALA A 23 16.72 8.44 23.77
C ALA A 23 17.76 8.00 24.83
N ILE A 24 18.78 7.23 24.43
CA ILE A 24 19.91 6.90 25.31
C ILE A 24 20.65 8.17 25.72
N ASP A 25 20.98 9.02 24.74
CA ASP A 25 21.78 10.22 24.96
C ASP A 25 21.04 11.23 25.86
N GLU A 26 19.74 11.46 25.61
CA GLU A 26 18.90 12.37 26.41
C GLU A 26 18.65 11.88 27.84
N SER A 27 18.49 10.56 28.02
CA SER A 27 18.27 10.00 29.35
C SER A 27 19.55 9.89 30.19
N GLY A 28 20.72 9.88 29.53
CA GLY A 28 22.02 9.63 30.13
C GLY A 28 22.20 8.19 30.62
N VAL A 29 21.36 7.25 30.16
CA VAL A 29 21.53 5.83 30.47
C VAL A 29 22.74 5.30 29.73
N LYS A 30 23.53 4.44 30.37
CA LYS A 30 24.63 3.76 29.68
C LYS A 30 24.04 2.64 28.82
N GLY A 31 24.24 2.70 27.51
CA GLY A 31 23.69 1.71 26.60
C GLY A 31 24.18 1.84 25.16
N SER A 32 23.77 0.89 24.33
CA SER A 32 24.08 0.83 22.90
C SER A 32 22.87 0.43 22.08
N VAL A 33 22.87 0.89 20.82
CA VAL A 33 21.95 0.43 19.77
C VAL A 33 22.78 -0.16 18.63
N GLU A 34 22.39 -1.35 18.19
CA GLU A 34 22.95 -2.03 17.02
C GLU A 34 21.77 -2.41 16.10
N GLN A 35 21.97 -2.40 14.78
CA GLN A 35 20.94 -2.85 13.83
C GLN A 35 21.58 -3.66 12.70
N GLU A 36 21.21 -4.94 12.61
CA GLU A 36 21.70 -5.87 11.59
C GLU A 36 20.60 -6.88 11.24
N ASN A 37 20.54 -7.30 9.98
CA ASN A 37 19.65 -8.38 9.49
C ASN A 37 18.18 -8.24 9.90
N GLY A 38 17.65 -7.01 9.90
CA GLY A 38 16.25 -6.73 10.27
C GLY A 38 15.96 -6.84 11.76
N VAL A 39 16.98 -6.76 12.62
CA VAL A 39 16.81 -6.73 14.08
C VAL A 39 17.57 -5.53 14.65
N ILE A 40 16.89 -4.75 15.48
CA ILE A 40 17.48 -3.70 16.30
C ILE A 40 17.73 -4.29 17.69
N ARG A 41 18.97 -4.25 18.14
CA ARG A 41 19.41 -4.70 19.46
C ARG A 41 19.73 -3.48 20.32
N LEU A 42 18.90 -3.26 21.33
CA LEU A 42 19.07 -2.21 22.34
C LEU A 42 19.58 -2.84 23.63
N THR A 43 20.74 -2.39 24.12
CA THR A 43 21.33 -2.86 25.39
C THR A 43 21.43 -1.71 26.38
N LEU A 44 20.81 -1.83 27.55
CA LEU A 44 20.77 -0.79 28.58
C LEU A 44 21.33 -1.30 29.91
N ASP A 45 22.18 -0.51 30.57
CA ASP A 45 22.70 -0.80 31.91
C ASP A 45 21.61 -0.65 32.98
N GLU A 46 21.44 -1.66 33.84
CA GLU A 46 20.50 -1.62 34.96
C GLU A 46 21.05 -0.98 36.24
N SER A 47 22.32 -0.57 36.26
CA SER A 47 22.97 -0.06 37.47
C SER A 47 22.52 1.36 37.88
N ASP A 48 21.95 2.15 36.97
CA ASP A 48 21.36 3.47 37.27
C ASP A 48 19.83 3.47 37.03
N PRO A 49 19.03 3.17 38.08
CA PRO A 49 17.58 3.16 37.98
C PRO A 49 16.97 4.51 37.57
N LYS A 50 17.61 5.64 37.92
CA LYS A 50 17.08 6.97 37.57
C LYS A 50 17.27 7.27 36.10
N ALA A 51 18.38 6.84 35.51
CA ALA A 51 18.60 6.97 34.07
C ALA A 51 17.62 6.10 33.28
N LEU A 52 17.37 4.87 33.74
CA LEU A 52 16.35 4.00 33.14
C LEU A 52 14.94 4.60 33.25
N GLU A 53 14.59 5.20 34.37
CA GLU A 53 13.29 5.88 34.54
C GLU A 53 13.13 7.05 33.55
N ARG A 54 14.19 7.86 33.37
CA ARG A 54 14.20 8.93 32.35
C ARG A 54 14.08 8.36 30.93
N PHE A 55 14.79 7.29 30.61
CA PHE A 55 14.71 6.62 29.30
C PHE A 55 13.28 6.11 29.02
N SER A 56 12.68 5.45 30.01
CA SER A 56 11.31 4.94 29.92
C SER A 56 10.30 6.08 29.72
N ALA A 57 10.41 7.15 30.51
CA ALA A 57 9.54 8.31 30.36
C ALA A 57 9.70 9.00 28.99
N TYR A 58 10.93 9.12 28.50
CA TYR A 58 11.24 9.71 27.20
C TYR A 58 10.64 8.88 26.06
N THR A 59 10.89 7.57 26.06
CA THR A 59 10.37 6.68 25.01
C THR A 59 8.85 6.56 25.08
N GLN A 60 8.24 6.52 26.27
CA GLN A 60 6.78 6.51 26.41
C GLN A 60 6.14 7.77 25.80
N LYS A 61 6.78 8.93 25.91
CA LYS A 61 6.25 10.19 25.38
C LYS A 61 6.55 10.37 23.88
N TYR A 62 7.77 10.05 23.46
CA TYR A 62 8.28 10.50 22.16
C TYR A 62 8.67 9.39 21.19
N LEU A 63 8.76 8.13 21.61
CA LEU A 63 9.13 7.04 20.69
C LEU A 63 8.05 6.93 19.60
N PRO A 64 8.39 7.23 18.35
CA PRO A 64 7.39 7.19 17.30
C PRO A 64 7.10 5.76 16.87
N HIS A 65 5.91 5.48 16.35
CA HIS A 65 5.57 4.17 15.79
C HIS A 65 6.02 4.06 14.33
N SER A 66 6.44 2.87 13.88
CA SER A 66 6.80 2.60 12.49
C SER A 66 5.99 1.43 11.94
N ILE A 67 5.60 1.51 10.66
CA ILE A 67 4.93 0.41 9.94
C ILE A 67 5.83 -0.83 9.77
N PHE A 68 7.13 -0.68 9.98
CA PHE A 68 8.10 -1.76 9.87
C PHE A 68 8.41 -2.43 11.21
N LEU A 69 7.82 -1.99 12.33
CA LEU A 69 8.00 -2.65 13.62
C LEU A 69 7.39 -4.06 13.60
N GLY A 70 8.14 -5.02 14.14
CA GLY A 70 7.70 -6.39 14.41
C GLY A 70 7.70 -6.70 15.91
N GLU A 71 7.99 -7.95 16.25
CA GLU A 71 8.01 -8.39 17.65
C GLU A 71 9.13 -7.72 18.45
N ILE A 72 8.84 -7.40 19.72
CA ILE A 72 9.83 -6.90 20.68
C ILE A 72 9.99 -7.94 21.78
N THR A 73 11.19 -8.50 21.89
CA THR A 73 11.55 -9.40 22.99
C THR A 73 12.50 -8.69 23.95
N THR A 74 12.35 -8.95 25.25
CA THR A 74 13.18 -8.36 26.29
C THR A 74 13.75 -9.45 27.18
N GLU A 75 15.06 -9.42 27.40
CA GLU A 75 15.77 -10.35 28.27
C GLU A 75 16.73 -9.59 29.20
N ARG A 76 17.08 -10.23 30.33
CA ARG A 76 18.11 -9.75 31.25
C ARG A 76 19.32 -10.64 31.15
N ALA A 77 20.49 -10.05 30.94
CA ALA A 77 21.74 -10.79 30.81
C ALA A 77 22.86 -10.15 31.63
N GLU A 78 23.85 -10.97 32.00
CA GLU A 78 25.17 -10.50 32.44
C GLU A 78 25.96 -10.06 31.21
N ALA A 79 25.68 -8.85 30.73
CA ALA A 79 26.43 -8.20 29.66
C ALA A 79 26.91 -6.82 30.14
N GLU A 80 28.08 -6.40 29.68
CA GLU A 80 28.51 -5.01 29.84
C GLU A 80 27.77 -4.16 28.80
N ALA A 81 26.93 -3.24 29.28
CA ALA A 81 26.44 -2.15 28.46
C ALA A 81 27.63 -1.22 28.18
N ALA A 82 28.18 -1.29 26.97
CA ALA A 82 29.14 -0.32 26.47
C ALA A 82 28.38 0.83 25.83
N GLN A 83 28.87 2.05 26.00
CA GLN A 83 28.31 3.18 25.26
C GLN A 83 28.94 3.23 23.88
N SER A 84 28.11 3.13 22.85
CA SER A 84 28.55 3.19 21.45
C SER A 84 27.69 4.20 20.71
N PRO A 85 28.28 5.15 19.96
CA PRO A 85 27.50 6.03 19.12
C PRO A 85 26.89 5.21 17.97
N PHE A 86 25.63 5.50 17.65
CA PHE A 86 24.96 5.01 16.45
C PHE A 86 24.69 6.19 15.51
N ARG A 87 24.82 5.95 14.21
CA ARG A 87 24.51 6.94 13.17
C ARG A 87 23.56 6.34 12.15
N SER A 88 22.65 7.18 11.69
CA SER A 88 21.66 6.87 10.67
C SER A 88 21.94 7.72 9.43
N PRO A 89 21.78 7.19 8.21
CA PRO A 89 21.65 8.03 7.03
C PRO A 89 20.50 9.03 7.17
N ALA A 90 20.55 10.11 6.38
CA ALA A 90 19.41 11.00 6.24
C ALA A 90 18.29 10.29 5.45
N TYR A 91 17.08 10.27 6.01
CA TYR A 91 15.91 9.68 5.38
C TYR A 91 14.82 10.74 5.15
N PRO A 92 14.01 10.58 4.09
CA PRO A 92 12.89 11.47 3.82
C PRO A 92 11.67 11.10 4.71
N ILE A 93 11.85 11.19 6.01
CA ILE A 93 10.84 10.84 7.03
C ILE A 93 10.29 12.07 7.74
N ALA A 94 9.12 11.93 8.35
CA ALA A 94 8.49 13.03 9.06
C ALA A 94 9.31 13.48 10.27
N PRO A 95 9.16 14.75 10.73
CA PRO A 95 9.71 15.20 11.99
C PRO A 95 9.27 14.30 13.15
N CYS A 96 10.16 14.06 14.11
CA CYS A 96 9.84 13.24 15.26
C CYS A 96 8.83 13.94 16.20
N PRO A 97 8.16 13.22 17.11
CA PRO A 97 7.20 13.81 18.04
C PRO A 97 7.74 14.98 18.86
N LEU A 98 9.04 14.96 19.21
CA LEU A 98 9.69 16.09 19.90
C LEU A 98 9.75 17.34 19.02
N CYS A 99 10.23 17.23 17.78
CA CYS A 99 10.24 18.34 16.83
C CYS A 99 8.83 18.85 16.52
N LEU A 100 7.83 17.95 16.45
CA LEU A 100 6.44 18.34 16.26
C LEU A 100 5.91 19.16 17.45
N GLU A 101 6.24 18.76 18.70
CA GLU A 101 5.90 19.53 19.89
C GLU A 101 6.58 20.91 19.86
N GLU A 102 7.87 20.98 19.51
CA GLU A 102 8.63 22.23 19.41
C GLU A 102 8.03 23.24 18.42
N ILE A 103 7.55 22.81 17.25
CA ILE A 103 7.01 23.73 16.23
C ILE A 103 5.53 24.07 16.45
N THR A 104 4.81 23.30 17.27
CA THR A 104 3.36 23.49 17.49
C THR A 104 3.00 24.07 18.85
N ASP A 105 3.90 24.05 19.85
CA ASP A 105 3.67 24.64 21.17
C ASP A 105 3.99 26.15 21.17
N PRO A 106 3.04 27.06 21.44
CA PRO A 106 3.29 28.50 21.55
C PRO A 106 4.31 28.91 22.63
N ALA A 107 4.61 28.04 23.59
CA ALA A 107 5.64 28.28 24.61
C ALA A 107 7.07 27.96 24.14
N SER A 108 7.21 27.29 23.00
CA SER A 108 8.50 26.92 22.42
C SER A 108 9.18 28.08 21.71
N GLU A 109 10.51 28.17 21.81
CA GLU A 109 11.31 29.14 21.03
C GLU A 109 11.27 28.86 19.52
N ARG A 110 10.87 27.65 19.12
CA ARG A 110 10.74 27.18 17.73
C ARG A 110 9.29 27.17 17.24
N TYR A 111 8.36 27.79 17.98
CA TYR A 111 6.97 27.85 17.58
C TYR A 111 6.83 28.46 16.16
N LEU A 112 6.19 27.71 15.25
CA LEU A 112 6.03 28.05 13.84
C LEU A 112 7.35 28.23 13.05
N ASP A 113 8.48 27.71 13.54
CA ASP A 113 9.75 27.73 12.80
C ASP A 113 9.71 26.70 11.66
N ASP A 114 9.62 27.20 10.42
CA ASP A 114 9.57 26.40 9.20
C ASP A 114 10.95 25.89 8.76
N THR A 115 12.02 26.28 9.45
CA THR A 115 13.40 25.87 9.19
C THR A 115 13.85 24.66 10.02
N VAL A 116 12.99 24.17 10.92
CA VAL A 116 13.32 23.02 11.78
C VAL A 116 13.60 21.79 10.94
N CYS A 117 14.79 21.24 11.13
CA CYS A 117 15.16 19.93 10.63
C CYS A 117 15.40 18.96 11.79
N CYS A 118 14.86 17.75 11.67
CA CYS A 118 14.98 16.74 12.72
C CYS A 118 16.40 16.14 12.77
N THR A 119 17.07 16.31 13.91
CA THR A 119 18.37 15.69 14.21
C THR A 119 18.24 14.47 15.15
N HIS A 120 17.04 14.20 15.65
CA HIS A 120 16.77 13.18 16.67
C HIS A 120 16.76 11.74 16.15
N TYR A 121 16.95 11.53 14.85
CA TYR A 121 17.11 10.20 14.25
C TYR A 121 18.59 9.79 14.15
N ALA A 122 19.50 10.48 14.85
CA ALA A 122 20.95 10.30 14.75
C ALA A 122 21.48 10.43 13.31
N ASN A 123 20.84 11.31 12.52
CA ASN A 123 21.15 11.49 11.11
C ASN A 123 22.58 12.02 10.92
N GLU A 124 23.29 11.52 9.92
CA GLU A 124 24.59 12.05 9.49
C GLU A 124 24.47 13.49 9.00
N GLU A 125 23.38 13.78 8.29
CA GLU A 125 23.04 15.08 7.75
C GLU A 125 21.54 15.36 7.93
N CYS A 126 21.19 16.64 7.90
CA CYS A 126 19.80 17.07 7.95
C CYS A 126 19.13 16.86 6.59
N TYR A 127 17.96 16.21 6.57
CA TYR A 127 17.19 16.06 5.34
C TYR A 127 16.38 17.33 5.08
N GLU A 128 16.75 18.06 4.02
CA GLU A 128 15.98 19.21 3.54
C GLU A 128 14.98 18.75 2.47
N ASP A 129 13.68 18.79 2.82
CA ASP A 129 12.61 18.46 1.89
C ASP A 129 12.27 19.68 1.01
N GLN A 130 12.63 19.63 -0.28
CA GLN A 130 12.20 20.64 -1.26
C GLN A 130 10.72 20.43 -1.63
N ASP A 131 9.82 20.78 -0.72
CA ASP A 131 8.39 20.56 -0.89
C ASP A 131 7.66 21.81 -1.42
N ALA A 132 7.30 21.78 -2.71
CA ALA A 132 6.48 22.80 -3.37
C ALA A 132 4.97 22.55 -3.25
N THR A 133 4.52 21.55 -2.50
CA THR A 133 3.11 21.17 -2.36
C THR A 133 2.27 22.34 -1.85
N CYS A 134 1.12 22.56 -2.49
CA CYS A 134 0.13 23.54 -2.08
C CYS A 134 -1.05 22.82 -1.42
N PHE A 135 -1.51 23.34 -0.28
CA PHE A 135 -2.65 22.82 0.44
C PHE A 135 -3.84 23.77 0.27
N SER A 136 -5.02 23.23 -0.01
CA SER A 136 -6.22 23.99 -0.35
C SER A 136 -7.43 23.44 0.43
N PRO A 137 -8.39 24.27 0.86
CA PRO A 137 -9.68 23.79 1.37
C PRO A 137 -10.63 23.33 0.24
N HIS A 138 -10.23 23.51 -1.02
CA HIS A 138 -11.01 23.12 -2.20
C HIS A 138 -10.44 21.86 -2.81
N TYR A 139 -11.31 20.88 -3.04
CA TYR A 139 -11.00 19.62 -3.69
C TYR A 139 -10.89 19.79 -5.20
N ASN A 140 -9.79 19.29 -5.76
CA ASN A 140 -9.64 19.01 -7.18
C ASN A 140 -9.69 17.49 -7.35
N GLY A 141 -10.36 16.95 -8.37
CA GLY A 141 -10.88 15.56 -8.44
C GLY A 141 -9.92 14.39 -8.16
N ASN A 142 -8.62 14.63 -8.03
CA ASN A 142 -7.57 13.66 -7.73
C ASN A 142 -6.72 13.98 -6.48
N ASP A 143 -7.11 14.98 -5.69
CA ASP A 143 -6.35 15.39 -4.51
C ASP A 143 -6.38 14.31 -3.40
N THR A 144 -5.27 14.22 -2.68
CA THR A 144 -5.18 13.52 -1.40
C THR A 144 -5.66 14.46 -0.29
N VAL A 145 -6.38 13.90 0.69
CA VAL A 145 -6.85 14.61 1.88
C VAL A 145 -5.74 14.62 2.94
N LEU A 146 -5.31 15.81 3.36
CA LEU A 146 -4.48 16.04 4.52
C LEU A 146 -5.36 16.17 5.77
N LEU A 147 -5.12 15.33 6.77
CA LEU A 147 -5.81 15.42 8.06
C LEU A 147 -5.22 16.55 8.92
N CYS A 148 -6.02 17.57 9.25
CA CYS A 148 -5.55 18.70 10.05
C CYS A 148 -5.73 18.51 11.56
N ASP A 149 -6.71 17.69 11.99
CA ASP A 149 -6.90 17.35 13.39
C ASP A 149 -6.96 15.84 13.61
N ALA A 150 -5.88 15.28 14.18
CA ALA A 150 -5.79 13.87 14.51
C ALA A 150 -6.93 13.38 15.41
N LYS A 151 -7.50 14.26 16.26
CA LYS A 151 -8.61 13.90 17.16
C LYS A 151 -9.92 13.61 16.43
N LYS A 152 -10.07 14.12 15.21
CA LYS A 152 -11.29 13.98 14.40
C LYS A 152 -11.23 12.85 13.39
N VAL A 153 -10.15 12.07 13.34
CA VAL A 153 -9.97 11.03 12.32
C VAL A 153 -11.16 10.06 12.23
N ARG A 154 -11.73 9.65 13.37
CA ARG A 154 -12.89 8.73 13.43
C ARG A 154 -14.24 9.42 13.21
N GLU A 155 -14.30 10.72 13.39
CA GLU A 155 -15.48 11.52 13.06
C GLU A 155 -15.57 11.65 11.54
N LEU A 156 -14.43 11.91 10.89
CA LEU A 156 -14.33 12.17 9.46
C LEU A 156 -14.29 10.91 8.59
N PHE A 157 -13.69 9.82 9.08
CA PHE A 157 -13.43 8.61 8.29
C PHE A 157 -13.78 7.33 9.05
N LEU A 158 -14.20 6.31 8.30
CA LEU A 158 -14.30 4.94 8.82
C LEU A 158 -12.91 4.30 8.75
N VAL A 159 -12.24 4.25 9.89
CA VAL A 159 -10.88 3.71 10.04
C VAL A 159 -10.77 2.76 11.22
N THR A 160 -9.97 1.72 11.02
CA THR A 160 -9.55 0.74 12.02
C THR A 160 -8.38 1.25 12.86
N ASP A 161 -8.09 0.57 13.97
CA ASP A 161 -6.96 0.92 14.85
C ASP A 161 -5.62 0.75 14.14
N GLU A 162 -5.49 -0.30 13.31
CA GLU A 162 -4.28 -0.56 12.53
C GLU A 162 -4.08 0.48 11.42
N GLU A 163 -5.14 0.95 10.77
CA GLU A 163 -5.05 2.08 9.82
C GLU A 163 -4.63 3.36 10.53
N ILE A 164 -5.13 3.65 11.73
CA ILE A 164 -4.69 4.81 12.52
C ILE A 164 -3.22 4.68 12.90
N LYS A 165 -2.76 3.51 13.34
CA LYS A 165 -1.34 3.26 13.65
C LYS A 165 -0.46 3.50 12.43
N ALA A 166 -0.88 3.00 11.26
CA ALA A 166 -0.17 3.22 10.00
C ALA A 166 -0.16 4.71 9.61
N LEU A 167 -1.32 5.38 9.62
CA LEU A 167 -1.46 6.80 9.26
C LEU A 167 -0.55 7.71 10.07
N PHE A 168 -0.43 7.45 11.39
CA PHE A 168 0.37 8.25 12.30
C PHE A 168 1.79 7.70 12.54
N SER A 169 2.23 6.71 11.78
CA SER A 169 3.61 6.21 11.86
C SER A 169 4.64 7.29 11.45
N ILE A 170 5.93 7.02 11.62
CA ILE A 170 7.04 7.89 11.18
C ILE A 170 7.01 8.09 9.65
N GLU A 171 6.64 7.04 8.94
CA GLU A 171 6.63 6.96 7.49
C GLU A 171 5.50 7.77 6.84
N LYS A 172 4.41 8.02 7.59
CA LYS A 172 3.23 8.77 7.14
C LYS A 172 2.71 8.31 5.76
N PRO A 173 2.40 7.01 5.61
CA PRO A 173 1.83 6.50 4.38
C PRO A 173 0.45 7.10 4.11
N THR A 174 0.10 7.13 2.83
CA THR A 174 -1.24 7.43 2.36
C THR A 174 -2.07 6.17 2.39
N LEU A 175 -3.29 6.29 2.89
CA LEU A 175 -4.27 5.23 3.00
C LEU A 175 -5.50 5.55 2.17
N LYS A 176 -6.15 4.53 1.61
CA LYS A 176 -7.50 4.68 1.06
C LYS A 176 -8.51 4.40 2.16
N VAL A 177 -9.38 5.37 2.45
CA VAL A 177 -10.36 5.29 3.54
C VAL A 177 -11.76 5.64 3.06
N THR A 178 -12.78 5.17 3.77
CA THR A 178 -14.17 5.57 3.51
C THR A 178 -14.49 6.85 4.26
N ILE A 179 -15.10 7.82 3.57
CA ILE A 179 -15.57 9.06 4.20
C ILE A 179 -16.79 8.74 5.07
N ASN A 180 -16.72 9.15 6.34
CA ASN A 180 -17.84 9.12 7.27
C ASN A 180 -18.57 10.48 7.33
N ASP A 181 -17.84 11.59 7.18
CA ASP A 181 -18.38 12.94 7.22
C ASP A 181 -19.20 13.30 5.96
N PRO A 182 -20.50 13.63 6.10
CA PRO A 182 -21.34 14.04 4.98
C PRO A 182 -20.85 15.29 4.25
N GLU A 183 -20.29 16.28 4.95
CA GLU A 183 -19.82 17.53 4.32
C GLU A 183 -18.62 17.26 3.42
N LEU A 184 -17.64 16.49 3.92
CA LEU A 184 -16.51 16.05 3.12
C LEU A 184 -16.94 15.21 1.91
N ARG A 185 -17.99 14.39 2.06
CA ARG A 185 -18.57 13.61 0.96
C ARG A 185 -19.19 14.49 -0.13
N GLU A 186 -19.87 15.57 0.27
CA GLU A 186 -20.43 16.55 -0.67
C GLU A 186 -19.32 17.33 -1.39
N ILE A 187 -18.29 17.79 -0.66
CA ILE A 187 -17.15 18.53 -1.23
C ILE A 187 -16.40 17.68 -2.26
N THR A 188 -16.19 16.40 -1.95
CA THR A 188 -15.41 15.50 -2.81
C THR A 188 -16.25 14.85 -3.91
N GLY A 189 -17.56 14.70 -3.70
CA GLY A 189 -18.42 13.87 -4.54
C GLY A 189 -18.07 12.38 -4.48
N LYS A 190 -17.19 11.96 -3.55
CA LYS A 190 -16.65 10.59 -3.48
C LYS A 190 -17.02 9.91 -2.18
N LYS A 191 -17.10 8.58 -2.21
CA LYS A 191 -17.26 7.75 -1.00
C LYS A 191 -15.92 7.38 -0.36
N PHE A 192 -14.88 7.26 -1.19
CA PHE A 192 -13.53 6.91 -0.77
C PHE A 192 -12.57 8.04 -1.11
N VAL A 193 -11.55 8.22 -0.28
CA VAL A 193 -10.48 9.19 -0.53
C VAL A 193 -9.13 8.62 -0.10
N ARG A 194 -8.07 9.19 -0.69
CA ARG A 194 -6.71 9.04 -0.17
C ARG A 194 -6.55 9.99 1.03
N LEU A 195 -6.11 9.47 2.15
CA LEU A 195 -5.90 10.19 3.41
C LEU A 195 -4.42 10.10 3.81
N LYS A 196 -3.84 11.23 4.20
CA LYS A 196 -2.48 11.32 4.73
C LYS A 196 -2.45 12.22 5.96
N ALA A 197 -1.63 11.85 6.95
CA ALA A 197 -1.31 12.73 8.06
C ALA A 197 -0.21 13.73 7.66
N PRO A 198 -0.05 14.85 8.40
CA PRO A 198 1.08 15.75 8.20
C PRO A 198 2.41 15.01 8.26
N TYR A 199 3.25 15.23 7.24
CA TYR A 199 4.40 14.39 6.91
C TYR A 199 5.73 15.13 6.80
N ASN A 200 5.71 16.46 6.90
CA ASN A 200 6.88 17.32 6.95
C ASN A 200 6.51 18.63 7.68
N VAL A 201 7.49 19.49 7.97
CA VAL A 201 7.25 20.75 8.70
C VAL A 201 6.19 21.60 8.00
N LYS A 202 6.28 21.76 6.68
CA LYS A 202 5.32 22.54 5.89
C LYS A 202 3.88 22.05 6.05
N SER A 203 3.63 20.75 5.89
CA SER A 203 2.28 20.18 6.04
C SER A 203 1.77 20.26 7.48
N VAL A 204 2.65 20.17 8.48
CA VAL A 204 2.29 20.36 9.90
C VAL A 204 1.84 21.79 10.17
N LEU A 205 2.60 22.79 9.70
CA LEU A 205 2.24 24.20 9.88
C LEU A 205 0.95 24.56 9.12
N ALA A 206 0.78 24.04 7.91
CA ALA A 206 -0.47 24.21 7.14
C ALA A 206 -1.67 23.59 7.87
N ALA A 207 -1.51 22.37 8.39
CA ALA A 207 -2.54 21.68 9.18
C ALA A 207 -2.88 22.42 10.48
N LEU A 208 -1.88 22.94 11.20
CA LEU A 208 -2.08 23.70 12.43
C LEU A 208 -2.90 24.97 12.16
N ASN A 209 -2.50 25.77 11.17
CA ASN A 209 -3.22 26.99 10.80
C ASN A 209 -4.67 26.72 10.34
N ALA A 210 -4.88 25.64 9.56
CA ALA A 210 -6.22 25.21 9.15
C ALA A 210 -7.07 24.80 10.36
N LYS A 211 -6.51 23.99 11.27
CA LYS A 211 -7.18 23.55 12.49
C LYS A 211 -7.60 24.72 13.37
N GLU A 212 -6.72 25.70 13.58
CA GLU A 212 -7.03 26.92 14.34
C GLU A 212 -8.15 27.75 13.68
N SER A 213 -8.27 27.66 12.35
CA SER A 213 -9.35 28.27 11.57
C SER A 213 -10.64 27.41 11.53
N GLY A 214 -10.70 26.28 12.25
CA GLY A 214 -11.84 25.36 12.27
C GLY A 214 -11.93 24.41 11.08
N ILE A 215 -10.91 24.38 10.22
CA ILE A 215 -10.82 23.52 9.04
C ILE A 215 -10.11 22.21 9.44
N ASN A 216 -10.81 21.08 9.29
CA ASN A 216 -10.32 19.78 9.77
C ASN A 216 -9.57 18.97 8.70
N THR A 217 -9.71 19.36 7.43
CA THR A 217 -9.08 18.72 6.28
C THR A 217 -8.61 19.75 5.26
N LEU A 218 -7.49 19.47 4.61
CA LEU A 218 -7.04 20.18 3.42
C LEU A 218 -6.86 19.16 2.28
N PHE A 219 -6.77 19.65 1.06
CA PHE A 219 -6.56 18.88 -0.15
C PHE A 219 -5.25 19.29 -0.82
N PHE A 220 -4.55 18.33 -1.40
CA PHE A 220 -3.30 18.57 -2.11
C PHE A 220 -3.04 17.50 -3.16
N ASN A 221 -2.24 17.85 -4.16
CA ASN A 221 -1.72 16.88 -5.12
C ASN A 221 -0.50 16.21 -4.52
N GLU A 222 -0.62 14.93 -4.23
CA GLU A 222 0.48 14.16 -3.64
C GLU A 222 1.63 13.98 -4.64
N ARG A 223 2.85 14.05 -4.14
CA ARG A 223 4.06 13.87 -4.94
C ARG A 223 4.17 12.43 -5.44
N PRO A 224 4.80 12.19 -6.60
CA PRO A 224 5.18 10.84 -7.00
C PRO A 224 6.05 10.17 -5.93
N ASN A 225 6.01 8.84 -5.88
CA ASN A 225 6.83 8.00 -4.98
C ASN A 225 6.57 8.21 -3.47
N GLU A 226 5.45 8.83 -3.10
CA GLU A 226 5.00 8.81 -1.70
C GLU A 226 4.48 7.42 -1.32
N PRO A 227 4.71 6.96 -0.08
CA PRO A 227 4.26 5.64 0.35
C PRO A 227 2.73 5.59 0.36
N PHE A 228 2.18 4.63 -0.40
CA PHE A 228 0.76 4.30 -0.40
C PHE A 228 0.59 2.85 0.04
N VAL A 229 -0.19 2.62 1.09
CA VAL A 229 -0.34 1.30 1.70
C VAL A 229 -1.79 0.86 1.76
N VAL A 230 -1.97 -0.45 1.72
CA VAL A 230 -3.27 -1.10 1.85
C VAL A 230 -3.21 -2.07 3.02
N LEU A 231 -4.28 -2.09 3.82
CA LEU A 231 -4.44 -2.94 4.98
C LEU A 231 -5.60 -3.92 4.77
N VAL A 232 -5.33 -5.22 4.83
CA VAL A 232 -6.36 -6.26 4.74
C VAL A 232 -6.11 -7.34 5.77
N GLN A 233 -7.08 -7.59 6.66
CA GLN A 233 -6.98 -8.62 7.71
C GLN A 233 -5.64 -8.53 8.49
N GLU A 234 -5.26 -7.33 8.91
CA GLU A 234 -4.00 -6.99 9.62
C GLU A 234 -2.72 -6.99 8.78
N HIS A 235 -2.80 -7.36 7.50
CA HIS A 235 -1.64 -7.35 6.61
C HIS A 235 -1.51 -5.97 5.94
N LEU A 236 -0.41 -5.26 6.24
CA LEU A 236 -0.07 -3.97 5.66
C LEU A 236 0.93 -4.17 4.52
N HIS A 237 0.60 -3.66 3.33
CA HIS A 237 1.47 -3.73 2.16
C HIS A 237 1.60 -2.38 1.46
N MET A 238 2.82 -2.08 1.02
CA MET A 238 3.09 -0.97 0.11
C MET A 238 2.69 -1.38 -1.30
N VAL A 239 1.79 -0.64 -1.93
CA VAL A 239 1.26 -1.03 -3.25
C VAL A 239 2.30 -0.77 -4.35
N ARG A 240 2.96 0.39 -4.30
CA ARG A 240 3.87 0.87 -5.35
C ARG A 240 5.23 1.26 -4.77
N ASP A 241 6.28 1.08 -5.57
CA ASP A 241 7.64 1.52 -5.23
C ASP A 241 7.61 2.99 -4.84
N ASN A 242 8.27 3.31 -3.75
CA ASN A 242 8.20 4.60 -3.10
C ASN A 242 9.52 4.92 -2.38
N ARG A 243 9.60 6.12 -1.79
CA ARG A 243 10.82 6.61 -1.14
C ARG A 243 11.27 5.82 0.10
N ILE A 244 10.43 4.95 0.68
CA ILE A 244 10.75 4.13 1.86
C ILE A 244 10.78 2.63 1.58
N SER A 245 10.25 2.14 0.45
CA SER A 245 10.33 0.72 0.10
C SER A 245 11.78 0.31 -0.19
N ALA A 246 12.12 -0.94 0.09
CA ALA A 246 13.41 -1.52 -0.26
C ALA A 246 13.58 -1.55 -1.79
N PRO A 247 14.71 -1.07 -2.32
CA PRO A 247 14.97 -1.11 -3.76
C PRO A 247 15.18 -2.55 -4.22
N LEU A 248 14.75 -2.86 -5.45
CA LEU A 248 14.99 -4.16 -6.06
C LEU A 248 16.45 -4.32 -6.47
N LYS A 249 17.04 -5.49 -6.16
CA LYS A 249 18.28 -5.95 -6.79
C LYS A 249 17.97 -6.31 -8.25
N SER A 250 18.97 -6.13 -9.13
CA SER A 250 18.88 -6.55 -10.54
C SER A 250 19.21 -8.04 -10.68
N LEU A 251 18.26 -8.90 -10.31
CA LEU A 251 18.37 -10.36 -10.37
C LEU A 251 17.95 -10.95 -11.72
N HIS A 252 17.10 -10.24 -12.49
CA HIS A 252 16.60 -10.70 -13.78
C HIS A 252 16.21 -9.52 -14.71
N PRO A 253 16.36 -9.63 -16.05
CA PRO A 253 15.99 -8.55 -16.98
C PRO A 253 14.49 -8.35 -17.17
N ASP A 254 13.67 -9.42 -17.14
CA ASP A 254 12.21 -9.30 -17.09
C ASP A 254 11.79 -8.73 -15.72
N PRO A 255 11.07 -7.59 -15.67
CA PRO A 255 10.77 -6.92 -14.41
C PRO A 255 9.86 -7.70 -13.45
N ALA A 256 8.90 -8.47 -13.97
CA ALA A 256 8.00 -9.27 -13.14
C ALA A 256 8.78 -10.42 -12.48
N LEU A 257 9.65 -11.09 -13.24
CA LEU A 257 10.57 -12.09 -12.69
C LEU A 257 11.61 -11.47 -11.75
N ASN A 258 12.09 -10.26 -12.03
CA ASN A 258 13.00 -9.56 -11.14
C ASN A 258 12.36 -9.31 -9.77
N ARG A 259 11.14 -8.78 -9.75
CA ARG A 259 10.40 -8.56 -8.49
C ARG A 259 10.10 -9.89 -7.79
N PHE A 260 9.65 -10.91 -8.53
CA PHE A 260 9.41 -12.25 -7.99
C PHE A 260 10.62 -12.85 -7.28
N LEU A 261 11.81 -12.73 -7.89
CA LEU A 261 13.05 -13.23 -7.29
C LEU A 261 13.46 -12.43 -6.05
N ASN A 262 13.28 -11.11 -6.04
CA ASN A 262 13.58 -10.29 -4.86
C ASN A 262 12.63 -10.63 -3.70
N VAL A 263 11.34 -10.83 -3.97
CA VAL A 263 10.36 -11.26 -2.96
C VAL A 263 10.65 -12.70 -2.50
N ALA A 264 11.13 -13.57 -3.39
CA ALA A 264 11.57 -14.92 -3.00
C ALA A 264 12.81 -14.89 -2.10
N GLU A 265 13.78 -14.00 -2.37
CA GLU A 265 14.93 -13.77 -1.47
C GLU A 265 14.47 -13.26 -0.11
N GLU A 266 13.53 -12.30 -0.04
CA GLU A 266 12.97 -11.79 1.22
C GLU A 266 12.24 -12.88 2.02
N ALA A 267 11.50 -13.75 1.33
CA ALA A 267 10.78 -14.87 1.92
C ALA A 267 11.67 -16.08 2.24
N GLU A 268 12.99 -16.00 1.98
CA GLU A 268 13.95 -17.11 2.08
C GLU A 268 13.49 -18.38 1.32
N ALA A 269 12.78 -18.18 0.21
CA ALA A 269 12.15 -19.24 -0.55
C ALA A 269 13.09 -19.79 -1.64
N SER A 270 13.50 -21.06 -1.52
CA SER A 270 14.26 -21.76 -2.56
C SER A 270 13.39 -22.26 -3.71
N GLN A 271 12.09 -22.43 -3.47
CA GLN A 271 11.07 -22.77 -4.46
C GLN A 271 9.79 -22.00 -4.13
N ALA A 272 9.15 -21.44 -5.15
CA ALA A 272 7.98 -20.60 -4.96
C ALA A 272 7.08 -20.57 -6.20
N ILE A 273 5.80 -20.31 -6.00
CA ILE A 273 4.83 -19.97 -7.05
C ILE A 273 4.39 -18.53 -6.82
N GLY A 274 4.55 -17.68 -7.82
CA GLY A 274 4.12 -16.29 -7.79
C GLY A 274 2.76 -16.08 -8.42
N ALA A 275 2.02 -15.09 -7.92
CA ALA A 275 0.99 -14.39 -8.69
C ALA A 275 1.40 -12.92 -8.78
N TYR A 276 1.69 -12.46 -9.99
CA TYR A 276 1.99 -11.07 -10.29
C TYR A 276 0.80 -10.46 -11.03
N LEU A 277 0.01 -9.66 -10.31
CA LEU A 277 -1.24 -9.08 -10.78
C LEU A 277 -1.07 -7.56 -10.96
N SER A 278 -0.55 -7.13 -12.11
CA SER A 278 -0.26 -5.71 -12.38
C SER A 278 -1.15 -5.14 -13.47
N ARG A 279 -1.57 -3.88 -13.30
CA ARG A 279 -2.25 -3.10 -14.34
C ARG A 279 -1.31 -2.75 -15.48
N SER A 280 -0.11 -2.26 -15.14
CA SER A 280 0.83 -1.69 -16.09
C SER A 280 1.76 -2.73 -16.75
N ARG A 281 2.03 -3.83 -16.04
CA ARG A 281 2.97 -4.88 -16.47
C ARG A 281 2.28 -6.21 -16.76
N GLY A 282 0.94 -6.23 -16.73
CA GLY A 282 0.13 -7.41 -17.01
C GLY A 282 0.05 -8.43 -15.87
N ILE A 283 -0.60 -9.55 -16.16
CA ILE A 283 -0.83 -10.63 -15.20
C ILE A 283 0.05 -11.81 -15.57
N SER A 284 0.83 -12.33 -14.63
CA SER A 284 1.67 -13.52 -14.84
C SER A 284 1.81 -14.35 -13.58
N PHE A 285 2.09 -15.63 -13.77
CA PHE A 285 2.30 -16.60 -12.69
C PHE A 285 3.68 -17.26 -12.86
N PRO A 286 4.72 -16.66 -12.26
CA PRO A 286 6.05 -17.23 -12.30
C PRO A 286 6.21 -18.39 -11.30
N VAL A 287 7.12 -19.31 -11.62
CA VAL A 287 7.51 -20.41 -10.74
C VAL A 287 9.03 -20.42 -10.62
N LEU A 288 9.51 -20.50 -9.38
CA LEU A 288 10.92 -20.70 -9.02
C LEU A 288 11.13 -22.16 -8.65
N THR A 289 12.03 -22.84 -9.36
CA THR A 289 12.53 -24.16 -9.00
C THR A 289 14.06 -24.15 -8.89
N ASP A 290 14.64 -25.33 -8.63
CA ASP A 290 16.09 -25.58 -8.71
C ASP A 290 16.72 -25.24 -10.06
N GLN A 291 15.92 -25.20 -11.13
CA GLN A 291 16.35 -24.85 -12.49
C GLN A 291 16.28 -23.34 -12.77
N GLY A 292 15.80 -22.54 -11.81
CA GLY A 292 15.62 -21.09 -11.94
C GLY A 292 14.15 -20.67 -12.01
N ALA A 293 13.93 -19.37 -12.21
CA ALA A 293 12.60 -18.79 -12.32
C ALA A 293 12.15 -18.63 -13.77
N LYS A 294 10.87 -18.94 -14.04
CA LYS A 294 10.23 -18.70 -15.34
C LYS A 294 8.77 -18.32 -15.16
N LYS A 295 8.21 -17.54 -16.09
CA LYS A 295 6.76 -17.32 -16.20
C LYS A 295 6.12 -18.60 -16.79
N VAL A 296 5.31 -19.30 -16.00
CA VAL A 296 4.62 -20.52 -16.47
C VAL A 296 3.33 -20.17 -17.18
N ILE A 297 2.62 -19.18 -16.64
CA ILE A 297 1.46 -18.56 -17.29
C ILE A 297 1.76 -17.08 -17.41
N ASP A 298 1.54 -16.50 -18.58
CA ASP A 298 1.74 -15.09 -18.87
C ASP A 298 0.55 -14.62 -19.71
N PHE A 299 -0.13 -13.58 -19.24
CA PHE A 299 -1.29 -13.06 -19.97
C PHE A 299 -0.78 -12.20 -21.13
N PRO A 300 -1.37 -12.33 -22.33
CA PRO A 300 -1.04 -11.43 -23.42
C PRO A 300 -1.41 -9.99 -23.02
N ALA A 301 -0.72 -9.02 -23.60
CA ALA A 301 -1.08 -7.62 -23.44
C ALA A 301 -2.52 -7.41 -23.90
N PHE A 302 -3.28 -6.58 -23.16
CA PHE A 302 -4.64 -6.26 -23.55
C PHE A 302 -4.64 -5.34 -24.78
N ASP A 303 -5.33 -5.74 -25.83
CA ASP A 303 -5.62 -4.89 -26.99
C ASP A 303 -7.12 -4.95 -27.30
N LEU A 304 -7.82 -3.84 -27.07
CA LEU A 304 -9.26 -3.77 -27.26
C LEU A 304 -9.68 -4.05 -28.73
N ARG A 305 -8.87 -3.70 -29.73
CA ARG A 305 -9.18 -3.99 -31.14
C ARG A 305 -9.19 -5.48 -31.38
N GLU A 306 -8.13 -6.17 -30.96
CA GLU A 306 -8.02 -7.62 -31.12
C GLU A 306 -9.16 -8.34 -30.39
N VAL A 307 -9.55 -7.83 -29.21
CA VAL A 307 -10.68 -8.37 -28.45
C VAL A 307 -11.99 -8.21 -29.20
N ILE A 308 -12.29 -7.02 -29.74
CA ILE A 308 -13.50 -6.80 -30.53
C ILE A 308 -13.50 -7.62 -31.81
N ASP A 309 -12.37 -7.71 -32.53
CA ASP A 309 -12.24 -8.54 -33.72
C ASP A 309 -12.49 -10.03 -33.41
N THR A 310 -11.95 -10.52 -32.30
CA THR A 310 -12.19 -11.88 -31.80
C THR A 310 -13.68 -12.09 -31.51
N MET A 311 -14.34 -11.15 -30.85
CA MET A 311 -15.79 -11.20 -30.61
C MET A 311 -16.59 -11.16 -31.91
N MET A 312 -16.16 -10.39 -32.92
CA MET A 312 -16.84 -10.30 -34.22
C MET A 312 -16.67 -11.55 -35.07
N ASN A 313 -15.61 -12.34 -34.85
CA ASN A 313 -15.36 -13.60 -35.57
C ASN A 313 -16.15 -14.79 -35.00
N ASP A 314 -16.67 -14.70 -33.77
CA ASP A 314 -17.57 -15.70 -33.17
C ASP A 314 -19.04 -15.29 -33.32
N ASP A 315 -19.89 -16.18 -33.85
CA ASP A 315 -21.30 -15.86 -34.12
C ASP A 315 -22.11 -15.52 -32.86
N THR A 316 -21.77 -16.09 -31.70
CA THR A 316 -22.48 -15.83 -30.44
C THR A 316 -22.07 -14.47 -29.88
N ARG A 317 -20.76 -14.20 -29.82
CA ARG A 317 -20.19 -12.93 -29.33
C ARG A 317 -20.52 -11.76 -30.26
N ARG A 318 -20.58 -11.97 -31.58
CA ARG A 318 -21.05 -10.96 -32.55
C ARG A 318 -22.48 -10.51 -32.24
N ARG A 319 -23.40 -11.46 -32.01
CA ARG A 319 -24.79 -11.14 -31.64
C ARG A 319 -24.87 -10.40 -30.31
N LEU A 320 -24.00 -10.74 -29.34
CA LEU A 320 -23.89 -10.02 -28.08
C LEU A 320 -23.45 -8.57 -28.32
N LEU A 321 -22.42 -8.31 -29.13
CA LEU A 321 -21.98 -6.96 -29.49
C LEU A 321 -23.07 -6.16 -30.19
N GLU A 322 -23.79 -6.77 -31.13
CA GLU A 322 -24.93 -6.13 -31.80
C GLU A 322 -26.03 -5.75 -30.82
N ASN A 323 -26.35 -6.64 -29.87
CA ASN A 323 -27.34 -6.37 -28.82
C ASN A 323 -26.86 -5.30 -27.84
N PHE A 324 -25.60 -5.33 -27.45
CA PHE A 324 -24.97 -4.32 -26.61
C PHE A 324 -25.05 -2.95 -27.28
N THR A 325 -24.66 -2.86 -28.56
CA THR A 325 -24.69 -1.62 -29.35
C THR A 325 -26.11 -1.04 -29.47
N LYS A 326 -27.13 -1.90 -29.62
CA LYS A 326 -28.53 -1.46 -29.65
C LYS A 326 -29.03 -0.95 -28.30
N THR A 327 -28.56 -1.54 -27.21
CA THR A 327 -29.01 -1.24 -25.84
C THR A 327 -28.27 -0.04 -25.25
N PHE A 328 -26.97 0.08 -25.55
CA PHE A 328 -26.02 1.05 -25.01
C PHE A 328 -25.21 1.71 -26.15
N PRO A 329 -25.86 2.49 -27.03
CA PRO A 329 -25.21 3.05 -28.22
C PRO A 329 -24.10 4.05 -27.90
N HIS A 330 -24.21 4.77 -26.78
CA HIS A 330 -23.19 5.73 -26.35
C HIS A 330 -21.92 5.02 -25.88
N GLU A 331 -22.08 3.98 -25.05
CA GLU A 331 -20.99 3.16 -24.53
C GLU A 331 -20.31 2.38 -25.66
N ALA A 332 -21.08 1.86 -26.63
CA ALA A 332 -20.51 1.19 -27.81
C ALA A 332 -19.67 2.16 -28.67
N HIS A 333 -20.13 3.40 -28.86
CA HIS A 333 -19.34 4.44 -29.53
C HIS A 333 -18.07 4.77 -28.75
N ALA A 334 -18.18 5.01 -27.44
CA ALA A 334 -17.04 5.28 -26.58
C ALA A 334 -16.03 4.12 -26.60
N LEU A 335 -16.51 2.87 -26.68
CA LEU A 335 -15.66 1.69 -26.75
C LEU A 335 -14.86 1.67 -28.06
N SER A 336 -15.47 2.06 -29.19
CA SER A 336 -14.76 2.20 -30.48
C SER A 336 -13.72 3.32 -30.50
N GLU A 337 -13.85 4.33 -29.64
CA GLU A 337 -12.88 5.42 -29.50
C GLU A 337 -11.77 5.07 -28.51
N ALA A 338 -12.03 4.23 -27.51
CA ALA A 338 -11.12 3.85 -26.43
C ALA A 338 -10.04 2.82 -26.84
N MET A 339 -9.65 2.77 -28.12
CA MET A 339 -8.75 1.75 -28.67
C MET A 339 -7.34 1.72 -28.07
N GLU A 340 -6.95 2.77 -27.33
CA GLU A 340 -5.64 2.90 -26.67
C GLU A 340 -5.72 2.78 -25.13
N GLY A 341 -6.91 2.53 -24.58
CA GLY A 341 -7.11 2.39 -23.13
C GLY A 341 -6.71 1.00 -22.61
N ASP A 342 -6.52 0.89 -21.30
CA ASP A 342 -6.24 -0.40 -20.66
C ASP A 342 -7.50 -1.26 -20.46
N LEU A 343 -7.33 -2.46 -19.90
CA LEU A 343 -8.45 -3.36 -19.61
C LEU A 343 -9.51 -2.71 -18.70
N PHE A 344 -9.08 -1.97 -17.68
CA PHE A 344 -9.98 -1.35 -16.71
C PHE A 344 -10.73 -0.17 -17.33
N ASP A 345 -10.10 0.59 -18.21
CA ASP A 345 -10.77 1.62 -19.01
C ASP A 345 -11.88 1.01 -19.87
N ALA A 346 -11.59 -0.08 -20.57
CA ALA A 346 -12.58 -0.78 -21.40
C ALA A 346 -13.75 -1.30 -20.56
N ILE A 347 -13.48 -1.86 -19.38
CA ILE A 347 -14.51 -2.29 -18.43
C ILE A 347 -15.37 -1.10 -17.98
N CYS A 348 -14.77 0.02 -17.61
CA CYS A 348 -15.49 1.24 -17.21
C CYS A 348 -16.41 1.74 -18.32
N VAL A 349 -15.94 1.73 -19.56
CA VAL A 349 -16.75 2.10 -20.74
C VAL A 349 -17.94 1.14 -20.91
N VAL A 350 -17.71 -0.18 -20.85
CA VAL A 350 -18.80 -1.18 -20.95
C VAL A 350 -19.82 -1.00 -19.82
N MET A 351 -19.37 -0.64 -18.63
CA MET A 351 -20.25 -0.41 -17.48
C MET A 351 -20.97 0.95 -17.53
N GLY A 352 -20.51 1.89 -18.37
CA GLY A 352 -21.05 3.24 -18.49
C GLY A 352 -20.62 4.16 -17.34
N LEU A 353 -19.40 3.99 -16.83
CA LEU A 353 -18.86 4.87 -15.78
C LEU A 353 -18.32 6.17 -16.38
N GLU A 354 -18.53 7.29 -15.68
CA GLU A 354 -18.03 8.60 -16.08
C GLU A 354 -16.51 8.68 -15.96
N GLU A 355 -15.98 8.25 -14.82
CA GLU A 355 -14.54 8.12 -14.60
C GLU A 355 -14.05 6.75 -15.10
N ARG A 356 -13.07 6.76 -16.01
CA ARG A 356 -12.48 5.57 -16.62
C ARG A 356 -11.11 5.36 -15.99
N SER A 357 -11.10 4.58 -14.91
CA SER A 357 -9.88 4.26 -14.17
C SER A 357 -10.09 2.99 -13.36
N PHE A 358 -8.98 2.30 -13.05
CA PHE A 358 -8.99 1.22 -12.07
C PHE A 358 -9.56 1.69 -10.73
N GLU A 359 -9.19 2.89 -10.29
CA GLU A 359 -9.60 3.47 -9.02
C GLU A 359 -11.12 3.64 -8.96
N ALA A 360 -11.76 4.15 -10.02
CA ALA A 360 -13.22 4.30 -10.11
C ALA A 360 -13.95 2.95 -10.06
N LEU A 361 -13.47 1.95 -10.81
CA LEU A 361 -14.04 0.60 -10.78
C LEU A 361 -13.85 -0.05 -9.39
N SER A 362 -12.66 0.12 -8.82
CA SER A 362 -12.30 -0.39 -7.49
C SER A 362 -13.19 0.21 -6.41
N ASP A 363 -13.39 1.53 -6.41
CA ASP A 363 -14.31 2.23 -5.50
C ASP A 363 -15.73 1.69 -5.60
N LEU A 364 -16.23 1.56 -6.83
CA LEU A 364 -17.58 1.06 -7.10
C LEU A 364 -17.77 -0.38 -6.57
N SER A 365 -16.73 -1.22 -6.66
CA SER A 365 -16.76 -2.58 -6.13
C SER A 365 -16.90 -2.65 -4.60
N LEU A 366 -16.30 -1.67 -3.89
CA LEU A 366 -16.32 -1.60 -2.42
C LEU A 366 -17.68 -1.11 -1.88
N GLU A 367 -18.61 -0.71 -2.74
CA GLU A 367 -19.96 -0.34 -2.32
C GLU A 367 -20.89 -1.53 -2.12
N PHE A 368 -20.52 -2.70 -2.64
CA PHE A 368 -21.29 -3.92 -2.44
C PHE A 368 -20.98 -4.56 -1.08
N HIS A 369 -22.02 -4.86 -0.31
CA HIS A 369 -21.91 -5.46 1.04
C HIS A 369 -22.50 -6.89 1.11
N GLY A 370 -22.79 -7.49 -0.04
CA GLY A 370 -23.33 -8.85 -0.11
C GLY A 370 -22.25 -9.92 -0.12
N ASN A 371 -22.68 -11.18 -0.17
CA ASN A 371 -21.80 -12.34 -0.22
C ASN A 371 -21.87 -12.99 -1.60
N GLY A 372 -20.73 -13.07 -2.29
CA GLY A 372 -20.60 -13.75 -3.58
C GLY A 372 -21.06 -12.92 -4.76
N GLY A 373 -20.24 -12.93 -5.80
CA GLY A 373 -20.40 -12.26 -7.07
C GLY A 373 -21.00 -13.15 -8.14
N LEU A 374 -21.26 -12.52 -9.28
CA LEU A 374 -21.60 -13.18 -10.53
C LEU A 374 -20.35 -13.88 -11.08
N LYS A 375 -20.58 -14.95 -11.84
CA LYS A 375 -19.50 -15.65 -12.53
C LYS A 375 -19.10 -14.87 -13.76
N ILE A 376 -17.97 -14.17 -13.69
CA ILE A 376 -17.31 -13.56 -14.84
C ILE A 376 -16.37 -14.62 -15.43
N ASP A 377 -16.44 -14.83 -16.75
CA ASP A 377 -15.54 -15.75 -17.43
C ASP A 377 -14.10 -15.23 -17.40
N MET A 378 -13.22 -16.00 -16.76
CA MET A 378 -11.79 -15.70 -16.58
C MET A 378 -10.94 -16.87 -17.11
N ASN A 379 -11.22 -17.27 -18.36
CA ASN A 379 -10.60 -18.44 -18.98
C ASN A 379 -9.24 -18.08 -19.60
N PHE A 380 -8.30 -19.01 -19.54
CA PHE A 380 -7.05 -18.96 -20.28
C PHE A 380 -6.85 -20.29 -21.01
N GLU A 381 -6.49 -20.22 -22.28
CA GLU A 381 -6.19 -21.39 -23.13
C GLU A 381 -4.69 -21.37 -23.51
N GLU A 382 -4.26 -22.30 -24.37
CA GLU A 382 -2.86 -22.33 -24.85
C GLU A 382 -2.43 -21.01 -25.52
N GLU A 383 -3.38 -20.29 -26.12
CA GLU A 383 -3.15 -18.99 -26.79
C GLU A 383 -3.14 -17.78 -25.83
N GLY A 384 -3.42 -17.99 -24.53
CA GLY A 384 -3.42 -16.94 -23.51
C GLY A 384 -4.80 -16.69 -22.89
N PHE A 385 -4.94 -15.57 -22.22
CA PHE A 385 -6.19 -15.18 -21.54
C PHE A 385 -7.25 -14.69 -22.52
N ASP A 386 -8.48 -15.19 -22.41
CA ASP A 386 -9.60 -14.83 -23.29
C ASP A 386 -10.33 -13.56 -22.78
N TYR A 387 -9.74 -12.41 -23.08
CA TYR A 387 -10.35 -11.10 -22.77
C TYR A 387 -11.73 -10.92 -23.41
N ALA A 388 -12.01 -11.58 -24.55
CA ALA A 388 -13.30 -11.49 -25.24
C ALA A 388 -14.41 -12.24 -24.47
N ALA A 389 -14.11 -13.37 -23.84
CA ALA A 389 -15.03 -14.04 -22.91
C ALA A 389 -15.31 -13.18 -21.68
N MET A 390 -14.26 -12.56 -21.11
CA MET A 390 -14.39 -11.69 -19.94
C MET A 390 -15.27 -10.46 -20.23
N LEU A 391 -14.95 -9.67 -21.27
CA LEU A 391 -15.77 -8.53 -21.65
C LEU A 391 -17.18 -8.95 -22.08
N GLY A 392 -17.32 -10.09 -22.77
CA GLY A 392 -18.61 -10.66 -23.12
C GLY A 392 -19.49 -10.96 -21.89
N SER A 393 -18.92 -11.56 -20.85
CA SER A 393 -19.63 -11.77 -19.57
C SER A 393 -20.12 -10.44 -18.97
N ILE A 394 -19.25 -9.43 -18.92
CA ILE A 394 -19.58 -8.12 -18.34
C ILE A 394 -20.69 -7.43 -19.16
N MET A 395 -20.58 -7.42 -20.49
CA MET A 395 -21.62 -6.89 -21.38
C MET A 395 -22.96 -7.59 -21.20
N SER A 396 -22.95 -8.93 -21.10
CA SER A 396 -24.16 -9.73 -20.89
C SER A 396 -24.88 -9.37 -19.59
N PHE A 397 -24.13 -9.28 -18.47
CA PHE A 397 -24.71 -8.86 -17.19
C PHE A 397 -25.18 -7.40 -17.21
N ARG A 398 -24.47 -6.52 -17.92
CA ARG A 398 -24.90 -5.13 -18.11
C ARG A 398 -26.23 -5.05 -18.86
N ILE A 399 -26.39 -5.80 -19.96
CA ILE A 399 -27.66 -5.91 -20.71
C ILE A 399 -28.77 -6.48 -19.84
N ALA A 400 -28.46 -7.44 -18.97
CA ALA A 400 -29.43 -8.00 -18.03
C ALA A 400 -29.87 -7.04 -16.91
N GLY A 401 -29.32 -5.81 -16.87
CA GLY A 401 -29.68 -4.79 -15.88
C GLY A 401 -29.09 -5.02 -14.49
N VAL A 402 -27.95 -5.72 -14.41
CA VAL A 402 -27.23 -5.90 -13.13
C VAL A 402 -26.75 -4.54 -12.60
N GLU A 403 -26.93 -4.34 -11.29
CA GLU A 403 -26.48 -3.14 -10.58
C GLU A 403 -24.96 -2.93 -10.70
N PRO A 404 -24.47 -1.70 -11.02
CA PRO A 404 -23.06 -1.47 -11.32
C PRO A 404 -22.08 -1.86 -10.19
N HIS A 405 -22.39 -1.53 -8.94
CA HIS A 405 -21.56 -1.89 -7.78
C HIS A 405 -21.46 -3.40 -7.57
N TYR A 406 -22.53 -4.14 -7.82
CA TYR A 406 -22.52 -5.61 -7.74
C TYR A 406 -21.70 -6.23 -8.88
N LEU A 407 -21.80 -5.69 -10.10
CA LEU A 407 -21.00 -6.13 -11.22
C LEU A 407 -19.51 -5.84 -11.02
N ALA A 408 -19.16 -4.63 -10.53
CA ALA A 408 -17.78 -4.27 -10.19
C ALA A 408 -17.19 -5.21 -9.13
N TYR A 409 -17.93 -5.49 -8.06
CA TYR A 409 -17.54 -6.50 -7.06
C TYR A 409 -17.29 -7.87 -7.70
N SER A 410 -18.18 -8.31 -8.58
CA SER A 410 -18.09 -9.61 -9.25
C SER A 410 -16.82 -9.74 -10.11
N ILE A 411 -16.39 -8.65 -10.75
CA ILE A 411 -15.15 -8.62 -11.54
C ILE A 411 -13.92 -8.86 -10.67
N PHE A 412 -13.79 -8.14 -9.55
CA PHE A 412 -12.66 -8.34 -8.63
C PHE A 412 -12.69 -9.68 -7.91
N GLU A 413 -13.88 -10.19 -7.55
CA GLU A 413 -14.00 -11.54 -7.00
C GLU A 413 -13.55 -12.59 -8.02
N ALA A 414 -13.90 -12.42 -9.31
CA ALA A 414 -13.49 -13.33 -10.37
C ALA A 414 -11.97 -13.33 -10.61
N PHE A 415 -11.30 -12.17 -10.52
CA PHE A 415 -9.83 -12.11 -10.51
C PHE A 415 -9.24 -12.91 -9.35
N GLY A 416 -9.85 -12.82 -8.16
CA GLY A 416 -9.43 -13.57 -6.99
C GLY A 416 -9.61 -15.07 -7.16
N ASP A 417 -10.77 -15.50 -7.65
CA ASP A 417 -11.06 -16.92 -7.92
C ASP A 417 -10.18 -17.51 -9.03
N MET A 418 -9.91 -16.74 -10.09
CA MET A 418 -8.97 -17.13 -11.15
C MET A 418 -7.57 -17.34 -10.57
N THR A 419 -7.06 -16.36 -9.82
CA THR A 419 -5.74 -16.43 -9.17
C THR A 419 -5.66 -17.67 -8.27
N VAL A 420 -6.71 -17.91 -7.49
CA VAL A 420 -6.78 -19.06 -6.58
C VAL A 420 -6.74 -20.39 -7.33
N SER A 421 -7.50 -20.48 -8.42
CA SER A 421 -7.53 -21.66 -9.29
C SER A 421 -6.14 -21.95 -9.89
N VAL A 422 -5.50 -20.92 -10.46
CA VAL A 422 -4.18 -21.03 -11.10
C VAL A 422 -3.12 -21.46 -10.08
N LEU A 423 -3.03 -20.78 -8.94
CA LEU A 423 -2.08 -21.15 -7.87
C LEU A 423 -2.30 -22.59 -7.40
N GLY A 424 -3.56 -23.03 -7.29
CA GLY A 424 -3.90 -24.41 -6.94
C GLY A 424 -3.50 -25.44 -8.01
N GLN A 425 -3.56 -25.08 -9.30
CA GLN A 425 -3.08 -25.93 -10.40
C GLN A 425 -1.55 -26.06 -10.36
N LEU A 426 -0.85 -24.94 -10.29
CA LEU A 426 0.62 -24.89 -10.21
C LEU A 426 1.14 -25.62 -8.97
N LYS A 427 0.46 -25.49 -7.82
CA LYS A 427 0.77 -26.27 -6.60
C LYS A 427 0.77 -27.77 -6.88
N ARG A 428 -0.23 -28.29 -7.60
CA ARG A 428 -0.33 -29.73 -7.89
C ARG A 428 0.72 -30.19 -8.89
N GLU A 429 1.02 -29.36 -9.88
CA GLU A 429 1.99 -29.66 -10.93
C GLU A 429 3.43 -29.66 -10.40
N PHE A 430 3.83 -28.57 -9.74
CA PHE A 430 5.20 -28.36 -9.27
C PHE A 430 5.44 -28.89 -7.85
N LYS A 431 4.38 -29.22 -7.09
CA LYS A 431 4.45 -29.66 -5.68
C LYS A 431 5.13 -28.65 -4.76
N ILE A 432 4.87 -27.36 -5.01
CA ILE A 432 5.38 -26.23 -4.23
C ILE A 432 4.24 -25.64 -3.40
N ASP A 433 4.51 -25.40 -2.11
CA ASP A 433 3.55 -24.86 -1.14
C ASP A 433 3.82 -23.40 -0.72
N THR A 434 4.89 -22.80 -1.24
CA THR A 434 5.24 -21.39 -1.01
C THR A 434 4.62 -20.52 -2.10
N PHE A 435 3.76 -19.59 -1.71
CA PHE A 435 3.06 -18.67 -2.62
C PHE A 435 3.51 -17.24 -2.38
N LEU A 436 3.91 -16.52 -3.43
CA LEU A 436 4.31 -15.11 -3.36
C LEU A 436 3.32 -14.24 -4.14
N LEU A 437 2.76 -13.22 -3.52
CA LEU A 437 1.74 -12.35 -4.12
C LEU A 437 2.29 -10.94 -4.33
N MET A 438 2.10 -10.40 -5.53
CA MET A 438 2.69 -9.16 -6.02
C MET A 438 1.79 -8.48 -7.06
N GLY A 439 2.00 -7.20 -7.32
CA GLY A 439 1.30 -6.40 -8.33
C GLY A 439 0.30 -5.40 -7.72
N ASP A 440 0.03 -4.31 -8.44
CA ASP A 440 -0.77 -3.19 -7.95
C ASP A 440 -2.29 -3.45 -7.94
N LEU A 441 -2.77 -4.54 -8.55
CA LEU A 441 -4.19 -4.93 -8.45
C LEU A 441 -4.62 -5.26 -7.02
N PHE A 442 -3.68 -5.64 -6.16
CA PHE A 442 -3.91 -5.84 -4.73
C PHE A 442 -4.26 -4.53 -3.99
N GLU A 443 -4.26 -3.38 -4.66
CA GLU A 443 -4.90 -2.17 -4.14
C GLU A 443 -6.41 -2.38 -3.87
N ASN A 444 -7.07 -3.27 -4.61
CA ASN A 444 -8.46 -3.63 -4.37
C ASN A 444 -8.61 -4.68 -3.25
N SER A 445 -9.27 -4.31 -2.16
CA SER A 445 -9.43 -5.19 -1.00
C SER A 445 -10.41 -6.35 -1.23
N VAL A 446 -11.31 -6.29 -2.23
CA VAL A 446 -12.16 -7.44 -2.61
C VAL A 446 -11.30 -8.56 -3.18
N LEU A 447 -10.45 -8.24 -4.18
CA LEU A 447 -9.48 -9.17 -4.75
C LEU A 447 -8.55 -9.74 -3.66
N PHE A 448 -7.96 -8.85 -2.86
CA PHE A 448 -7.03 -9.23 -1.80
C PHE A 448 -7.69 -10.19 -0.81
N SER A 449 -8.82 -9.79 -0.22
CA SER A 449 -9.52 -10.58 0.80
C SER A 449 -10.01 -11.92 0.24
N ARG A 450 -10.41 -11.96 -1.04
CA ARG A 450 -10.80 -13.21 -1.69
C ARG A 450 -9.66 -14.22 -1.71
N ILE A 451 -8.46 -13.81 -2.10
CA ILE A 451 -7.28 -14.68 -2.13
C ILE A 451 -6.90 -15.13 -0.71
N LEU A 452 -6.81 -14.21 0.25
CA LEU A 452 -6.50 -14.54 1.65
C LEU A 452 -7.49 -15.54 2.24
N SER A 453 -8.79 -15.36 2.02
CA SER A 453 -9.83 -16.23 2.56
C SER A 453 -9.73 -17.69 2.06
N LYS A 454 -9.24 -17.89 0.83
CA LYS A 454 -9.12 -19.20 0.20
C LYS A 454 -7.77 -19.87 0.49
N PHE A 455 -6.70 -19.09 0.73
CA PHE A 455 -5.35 -19.59 1.02
C PHE A 455 -4.95 -19.55 2.50
N GLN A 456 -5.91 -19.42 3.44
CA GLN A 456 -5.61 -19.33 4.89
C GLN A 456 -4.68 -20.45 5.41
N ILE A 457 -4.80 -21.68 4.89
CA ILE A 457 -3.96 -22.82 5.30
C ILE A 457 -2.54 -22.71 4.75
N SER A 458 -2.38 -22.10 3.58
CA SER A 458 -1.09 -21.99 2.87
C SER A 458 -0.36 -20.66 3.12
N LYS A 459 -0.96 -19.72 3.85
CA LYS A 459 -0.38 -18.43 4.27
C LYS A 459 0.47 -17.78 3.16
N PRO A 460 -0.17 -17.26 2.09
CA PRO A 460 0.57 -16.68 0.99
C PRO A 460 1.39 -15.49 1.50
N TYR A 461 2.59 -15.37 0.98
CA TYR A 461 3.53 -14.33 1.37
C TYR A 461 3.30 -13.08 0.54
N PHE A 462 3.17 -11.96 1.23
CA PHE A 462 3.26 -10.64 0.66
C PHE A 462 4.45 -9.94 1.29
N SER A 463 5.23 -9.25 0.45
CA SER A 463 6.38 -8.51 0.94
C SER A 463 5.97 -7.44 1.94
N SER A 464 6.82 -7.27 2.96
CA SER A 464 6.71 -6.20 3.95
C SER A 464 7.71 -5.07 3.71
N ARG A 465 8.76 -5.31 2.91
CA ARG A 465 9.84 -4.34 2.64
C ARG A 465 9.80 -3.81 1.21
N ILE A 466 9.44 -4.65 0.26
CA ILE A 466 9.36 -4.38 -1.17
C ILE A 466 7.91 -4.02 -1.49
N ALA A 467 7.69 -3.02 -2.33
CA ALA A 467 6.34 -2.75 -2.79
C ALA A 467 5.80 -3.87 -3.68
N LEU A 468 4.48 -4.04 -3.70
CA LEU A 468 3.85 -5.06 -4.53
C LEU A 468 4.13 -4.84 -6.01
N ASP A 469 4.24 -3.58 -6.44
CA ASP A 469 4.54 -3.21 -7.82
C ASP A 469 5.45 -1.97 -7.92
N GLY A 470 5.87 -1.59 -9.11
CA GLY A 470 6.65 -0.37 -9.34
C GLY A 470 6.97 -0.06 -10.78
#